data_AF-A0A7Z7YSL6-F1
#
_entry.id   AF-A0A7Z7YSL6-F1
#
_cell.length_a   1.000
_cell.length_b   1.000
_cell.length_c   1.000
_cell.angle_alpha   90.00
_cell.angle_beta   90.00
_cell.angle_gamma   90.00
#
_symmetry.space_group_name_H-M   'P 1'
#
loop_
_entity.id
_entity.type
_entity.pdbx_description
1 polymer ?
#
loop_
_entity_poly.entity_id
_entity_poly.type
_entity_poly.pdbx_seq_one_letter_code
_entity_poly.pdbx_strand_id
1 'polypeptide(L)'
;PPVIYGDVKWTAPLTVKETVYAQSLTDKPVKGMLTGPVTILNWSFERVDVPRKVVQDQIALAIDEEVLALEEAGIKVIQVDEPALREGLPLRSEYHEQYLEDAVHSFKLATSSVHDETQIHTHMCYSQFGQI
;
A
#
# COMPACT_ATOMS: atom_id res chain seq x y z
N PRO A 1 -15.42 -4.79 -8.97
CA PRO A 1 -14.32 -3.85 -8.65
C PRO A 1 -14.89 -2.53 -8.11
N PRO A 2 -14.32 -1.93 -7.06
CA PRO A 2 -14.57 -0.53 -6.71
C PRO A 2 -14.27 0.41 -7.88
N VAL A 3 -14.83 1.62 -7.87
CA VAL A 3 -14.59 2.61 -8.94
C VAL A 3 -13.84 3.81 -8.36
N ILE A 4 -12.66 4.09 -8.89
CA ILE A 4 -11.90 5.31 -8.58
C ILE A 4 -12.31 6.37 -9.60
N TYR A 5 -13.28 7.21 -9.25
CA TYR A 5 -13.84 8.20 -10.17
C TYR A 5 -13.20 9.59 -10.06
N GLY A 6 -12.40 9.83 -9.03
CA GLY A 6 -11.85 11.14 -8.69
C GLY A 6 -10.54 11.02 -7.91
N ASP A 7 -10.06 12.14 -7.39
CA ASP A 7 -8.81 12.18 -6.65
C ASP A 7 -8.94 11.41 -5.33
N VAL A 8 -7.97 10.54 -5.05
CA VAL A 8 -7.94 9.76 -3.80
C VAL A 8 -7.35 10.59 -2.69
N LYS A 9 -8.01 10.60 -1.53
CA LYS A 9 -7.56 11.33 -0.35
C LYS A 9 -7.97 10.58 0.93
N TRP A 10 -7.04 10.46 1.86
CA TRP A 10 -7.33 10.01 3.22
C TRP A 10 -8.12 11.09 3.98
N THR A 11 -9.23 10.71 4.63
CA THR A 11 -10.13 11.66 5.30
C THR A 11 -10.30 11.40 6.79
N ALA A 12 -10.08 10.16 7.22
CA ALA A 12 -10.13 9.74 8.62
C ALA A 12 -9.44 8.37 8.77
N PRO A 13 -9.00 8.01 9.98
CA PRO A 13 -8.39 6.71 10.25
C PRO A 13 -9.31 5.54 9.88
N LEU A 14 -8.73 4.52 9.22
CA LEU A 14 -9.47 3.37 8.69
C LEU A 14 -9.35 2.13 9.58
N THR A 15 -8.13 1.80 10.01
CA THR A 15 -7.77 0.55 10.68
C THR A 15 -7.24 0.77 12.10
N VAL A 16 -6.87 2.01 12.44
CA VAL A 16 -6.29 2.38 13.73
C VAL A 16 -7.11 1.86 14.91
N LYS A 17 -8.44 2.03 14.90
CA LYS A 17 -9.31 1.65 16.01
C LYS A 17 -9.20 0.15 16.32
N GLU A 18 -9.34 -0.70 15.32
CA GLU A 18 -9.31 -2.14 15.47
C GLU A 18 -7.90 -2.64 15.82
N THR A 19 -6.87 -2.07 15.20
CA THR A 19 -5.47 -2.44 15.48
C THR A 19 -5.04 -2.06 16.90
N VAL A 20 -5.39 -0.85 17.37
CA VAL A 20 -5.11 -0.41 18.74
C VAL A 20 -5.84 -1.27 19.75
N TYR A 21 -7.11 -1.58 19.50
CA TYR A 21 -7.86 -2.48 20.37
C TYR A 21 -7.19 -3.86 20.45
N ALA A 22 -6.78 -4.44 19.32
CA ALA A 22 -6.08 -5.72 19.31
C ALA A 22 -4.74 -5.65 20.08
N GLN A 23 -3.97 -4.57 19.90
CA GLN A 23 -2.73 -4.35 20.66
C GLN A 23 -2.97 -4.21 22.16
N SER A 24 -4.11 -3.65 22.60
CA SER A 24 -4.43 -3.50 24.03
C SER A 24 -4.70 -4.82 24.76
N LEU A 25 -4.93 -5.91 24.03
CA LEU A 25 -5.27 -7.22 24.59
C LEU A 25 -4.05 -8.12 24.80
N THR A 26 -2.84 -7.64 24.49
CA THR A 26 -1.62 -8.44 24.54
C THR A 26 -0.37 -7.58 24.69
N ASP A 27 0.62 -8.08 25.41
CA ASP A 27 1.95 -7.44 25.49
C ASP A 27 2.83 -7.74 24.25
N LYS A 28 2.37 -8.65 23.37
CA LYS A 28 3.09 -8.97 22.13
C LYS A 28 2.81 -7.91 21.07
N PRO A 29 3.78 -7.59 20.18
CA PRO A 29 3.53 -6.70 19.05
C PRO A 29 2.41 -7.22 18.14
N VAL A 30 1.40 -6.39 17.92
CA VAL A 30 0.34 -6.60 16.93
C VAL A 30 0.65 -5.74 15.71
N LYS A 31 0.51 -6.34 14.53
CA LYS A 31 0.77 -5.63 13.27
C LYS A 31 -0.43 -4.73 12.93
N GLY A 32 -0.20 -3.61 12.26
CA GLY A 32 -1.21 -2.91 11.42
C GLY A 32 -1.27 -3.52 10.02
N MET A 33 -2.46 -3.61 9.42
CA MET A 33 -2.68 -4.30 8.13
C MET A 33 -3.27 -3.33 7.12
N LEU A 34 -2.55 -3.12 6.02
CA LEU A 34 -2.96 -2.25 4.93
C LEU A 34 -2.78 -2.98 3.59
N THR A 35 -3.56 -2.57 2.59
CA THR A 35 -3.37 -3.01 1.21
C THR A 35 -2.58 -1.95 0.46
N GLY A 36 -1.57 -2.37 -0.29
CA GLY A 36 -0.69 -1.48 -1.03
C GLY A 36 -1.35 -0.82 -2.25
N PRO A 37 -0.75 0.28 -2.75
CA PRO A 37 -1.30 1.09 -3.82
C PRO A 37 -1.48 0.33 -5.13
N VAL A 38 -0.58 -0.61 -5.47
CA VAL A 38 -0.65 -1.36 -6.73
C VAL A 38 -1.86 -2.29 -6.72
N THR A 39 -2.10 -2.98 -5.62
CA THR A 39 -3.24 -3.89 -5.47
C THR A 39 -4.56 -3.17 -5.45
N ILE A 40 -4.69 -2.07 -4.69
CA ILE A 40 -5.91 -1.25 -4.71
C ILE A 40 -6.23 -0.80 -6.13
N LEU A 41 -5.21 -0.38 -6.89
CA LEU A 41 -5.39 0.07 -8.26
C LEU A 41 -5.75 -1.06 -9.22
N ASN A 42 -5.05 -2.20 -9.16
CA ASN A 42 -5.28 -3.35 -10.04
C ASN A 42 -6.65 -4.01 -9.82
N TRP A 43 -7.18 -4.00 -8.59
CA TRP A 43 -8.48 -4.58 -8.26
C TRP A 43 -9.65 -3.60 -8.34
N SER A 44 -9.40 -2.37 -8.80
CA SER A 44 -10.40 -1.34 -9.03
C SER A 44 -10.63 -1.11 -10.52
N PHE A 45 -11.75 -0.45 -10.85
CA PHE A 45 -11.88 0.28 -12.11
C PHE A 45 -11.31 1.67 -11.90
N GLU A 46 -10.11 1.91 -12.43
CA GLU A 46 -9.46 3.21 -12.36
C GLU A 46 -10.08 4.25 -13.31
N ARG A 47 -9.94 5.52 -12.97
CA ARG A 47 -10.14 6.62 -13.91
C ARG A 47 -9.02 6.64 -14.95
N VAL A 48 -9.37 7.00 -16.19
CA VAL A 48 -8.47 6.97 -17.35
C VAL A 48 -8.19 8.36 -17.94
N ASP A 49 -8.65 9.40 -17.28
CA ASP A 49 -8.44 10.81 -17.66
C ASP A 49 -7.10 11.39 -17.16
N VAL A 50 -6.40 10.67 -16.27
CA VAL A 50 -5.04 10.98 -15.81
C VAL A 50 -4.13 9.75 -15.95
N PRO A 51 -2.79 9.91 -15.99
CA PRO A 51 -1.89 8.76 -16.04
C PRO A 51 -2.10 7.81 -14.86
N ARG A 52 -2.01 6.49 -15.09
CA ARG A 52 -2.18 5.45 -14.06
C ARG A 52 -1.30 5.70 -12.83
N LYS A 53 -0.05 6.12 -13.05
CA LYS A 53 0.90 6.48 -11.99
C LYS A 53 0.36 7.58 -11.07
N VAL A 54 -0.34 8.59 -11.60
CA VAL A 54 -0.91 9.67 -10.79
C VAL A 54 -1.96 9.14 -9.82
N VAL A 55 -2.83 8.23 -10.28
CA VAL A 55 -3.82 7.57 -9.41
C VAL A 55 -3.12 6.71 -8.37
N GLN A 56 -2.08 5.96 -8.77
CA GLN A 56 -1.28 5.12 -7.88
C GLN A 56 -0.59 5.93 -6.77
N ASP A 57 0.02 7.07 -7.11
CA ASP A 57 0.67 7.97 -6.17
C ASP A 57 -0.33 8.59 -5.19
N GLN A 58 -1.54 8.96 -5.65
CA GLN A 58 -2.61 9.45 -4.77
C GLN A 58 -3.06 8.39 -3.76
N ILE A 59 -3.16 7.13 -4.19
CA ILE A 59 -3.45 6.01 -3.27
C ILE A 59 -2.30 5.85 -2.28
N ALA A 60 -1.05 5.89 -2.75
CA ALA A 60 0.12 5.76 -1.88
C ALA A 60 0.18 6.84 -0.80
N LEU A 61 -0.10 8.11 -1.15
CA LEU A 61 -0.18 9.20 -0.19
C LEU A 61 -1.31 8.99 0.83
N ALA A 62 -2.46 8.46 0.41
CA ALA A 62 -3.53 8.13 1.34
C ALA A 62 -3.18 6.96 2.28
N ILE A 63 -2.35 6.01 1.83
CA ILE A 63 -1.82 4.93 2.66
C ILE A 63 -0.77 5.48 3.64
N ASP A 64 0.12 6.39 3.22
CA ASP A 64 1.12 7.02 4.10
C ASP A 64 0.46 7.69 5.30
N GLU A 65 -0.64 8.43 5.08
CA GLU A 65 -1.43 9.04 6.16
C GLU A 65 -1.97 8.00 7.16
N GLU A 66 -2.43 6.84 6.68
CA GLU A 66 -2.89 5.74 7.54
C GLU A 66 -1.74 5.04 8.27
N VAL A 67 -0.58 4.88 7.61
CA VAL A 67 0.65 4.35 8.21
C VAL A 67 1.11 5.24 9.36
N LEU A 68 1.14 6.56 9.15
CA LEU A 68 1.48 7.54 10.17
C LEU A 68 0.46 7.55 11.31
N ALA A 69 -0.84 7.42 11.00
CA ALA A 69 -1.88 7.34 12.04
C ALA A 69 -1.75 6.07 12.91
N LEU A 70 -1.34 4.94 12.32
CA LEU A 70 -1.04 3.70 13.06
C LEU A 70 0.22 3.87 13.92
N GLU A 71 1.28 4.47 13.37
CA GLU A 71 2.51 4.74 14.10
C GLU A 71 2.27 5.69 15.29
N GLU A 72 1.54 6.80 15.09
CA GLU A 72 1.18 7.75 16.15
C GLU A 72 0.35 7.07 17.25
N ALA A 73 -0.48 6.09 16.90
CA ALA A 73 -1.24 5.29 17.84
C ALA A 73 -0.41 4.21 18.57
N GLY A 74 0.90 4.14 18.32
CA GLY A 74 1.85 3.26 19.00
C GLY A 74 2.02 1.88 18.36
N ILE A 75 1.55 1.68 17.13
CA ILE A 75 1.72 0.42 16.40
C ILE A 75 3.13 0.34 15.82
N LYS A 76 3.92 -0.60 16.33
CA LYS A 76 5.37 -0.70 16.02
C LYS A 76 5.69 -1.49 14.74
N VAL A 77 4.73 -2.24 14.23
CA VAL A 77 4.91 -3.09 13.04
C VAL A 77 3.72 -2.86 12.13
N ILE A 78 3.96 -2.45 10.89
CA ILE A 78 2.91 -2.16 9.92
C ILE A 78 3.18 -2.98 8.66
N GLN A 79 2.18 -3.70 8.18
CA GLN A 79 2.28 -4.54 7.00
C GLN A 79 1.46 -3.92 5.85
N VAL A 80 2.10 -3.77 4.69
CA VAL A 80 1.48 -3.29 3.45
C VAL A 80 1.51 -4.41 2.40
N ASP A 81 0.33 -4.92 2.05
CA ASP A 81 0.16 -6.12 1.24
C ASP A 81 0.01 -5.82 -0.25
N GLU A 82 0.82 -6.45 -1.09
CA GLU A 82 0.79 -6.32 -2.55
C GLU A 82 0.57 -7.65 -3.29
N PRO A 83 -0.58 -8.34 -3.07
CA PRO A 83 -0.89 -9.60 -3.72
C PRO A 83 -1.08 -9.50 -5.24
N ALA A 84 -1.35 -8.31 -5.79
CA ALA A 84 -1.66 -8.12 -7.21
C ALA A 84 -0.58 -7.38 -8.02
N LEU A 85 0.63 -7.17 -7.48
CA LEU A 85 1.79 -6.65 -8.22
C LEU A 85 2.00 -7.31 -9.61
N ARG A 86 1.95 -8.64 -9.73
CA ARG A 86 2.16 -9.36 -10.99
C ARG A 86 0.92 -9.34 -11.87
N GLU A 87 -0.27 -9.22 -11.31
CA GLU A 87 -1.52 -9.15 -12.06
C GLU A 87 -1.58 -7.91 -12.96
N GLY A 88 -1.00 -6.80 -12.50
CA GLY A 88 -0.88 -5.56 -13.28
C GLY A 88 0.34 -5.49 -14.20
N LEU A 89 1.20 -6.51 -14.21
CA LEU A 89 2.42 -6.50 -15.03
C LEU A 89 2.04 -6.47 -16.53
N PRO A 90 2.55 -5.51 -17.33
CA PRO A 90 2.19 -5.40 -18.74
C PRO A 90 2.47 -6.68 -19.54
N LEU A 91 1.68 -6.95 -20.59
CA LEU A 91 1.90 -8.12 -21.44
C LEU A 91 3.24 -8.06 -22.21
N ARG A 92 3.70 -6.87 -22.56
CA ARG A 92 4.97 -6.67 -23.26
C ARG A 92 6.09 -6.38 -22.27
N SER A 93 7.18 -7.14 -22.38
CA SER A 93 8.34 -7.04 -21.48
C SER A 93 9.03 -5.68 -21.53
N GLU A 94 8.94 -4.97 -22.65
CA GLU A 94 9.49 -3.61 -22.81
C GLU A 94 8.87 -2.57 -21.87
N TYR A 95 7.72 -2.86 -21.26
CA TYR A 95 7.05 -1.99 -20.29
C TYR A 95 7.17 -2.47 -18.84
N HIS A 96 7.87 -3.60 -18.59
CA HIS A 96 7.98 -4.16 -17.23
C HIS A 96 8.78 -3.27 -16.30
N GLU A 97 9.90 -2.74 -16.77
CA GLU A 97 10.81 -1.92 -15.97
C GLU A 97 10.08 -0.69 -15.41
N GLN A 98 9.43 0.11 -16.28
CA GLN A 98 8.67 1.28 -15.86
C GLN A 98 7.54 0.93 -14.86
N TYR A 99 6.82 -0.17 -15.10
CA TYR A 99 5.76 -0.60 -14.19
C TYR A 99 6.31 -0.96 -12.80
N LEU A 100 7.41 -1.70 -12.75
CA LEU A 100 8.04 -2.10 -11.48
C LEU A 100 8.66 -0.90 -10.76
N GLU A 101 9.24 0.06 -11.50
CA GLU A 101 9.72 1.32 -10.93
C GLU A 101 8.58 2.12 -10.29
N ASP A 102 7.44 2.25 -10.98
CA ASP A 102 6.27 2.95 -10.45
C ASP A 102 5.69 2.22 -9.22
N ALA A 103 5.63 0.88 -9.26
CA ALA A 103 5.22 0.06 -8.13
C ALA A 103 6.11 0.29 -6.90
N VAL A 104 7.43 0.16 -7.06
CA VAL A 104 8.42 0.39 -5.99
C VAL A 104 8.35 1.83 -5.48
N HIS A 105 8.21 2.80 -6.38
CA HIS A 105 8.07 4.21 -6.02
C HIS A 105 6.84 4.43 -5.15
N SER A 106 5.67 3.95 -5.57
CA SER A 106 4.43 4.11 -4.82
C SER A 106 4.46 3.38 -3.47
N PHE A 107 5.09 2.20 -3.40
CA PHE A 107 5.27 1.49 -2.14
C PHE A 107 6.13 2.31 -1.18
N LYS A 108 7.27 2.84 -1.65
CA LYS A 108 8.12 3.72 -0.84
C LYS A 108 7.38 4.99 -0.43
N LEU A 109 6.63 5.61 -1.34
CA LEU A 109 5.85 6.81 -1.04
C LEU A 109 4.85 6.57 0.09
N ALA A 110 4.30 5.36 0.20
CA ALA A 110 3.37 4.96 1.24
C ALA A 110 4.02 4.60 2.59
N THR A 111 5.34 4.41 2.66
CA THR A 111 5.99 3.82 3.84
C THR A 111 7.31 4.48 4.25
N SER A 112 7.71 5.60 3.63
CA SER A 112 9.03 6.23 3.92
C SER A 112 8.96 7.34 4.97
N SER A 113 7.76 7.71 5.44
CA SER A 113 7.57 8.79 6.41
C SER A 113 7.70 8.35 7.87
N VAL A 114 7.79 7.04 8.12
CA VAL A 114 7.87 6.43 9.46
C VAL A 114 9.22 6.63 10.14
N HIS A 115 9.25 6.47 11.46
CA HIS A 115 10.48 6.43 12.24
C HIS A 115 11.31 5.17 11.98
N ASP A 116 12.63 5.26 12.22
CA ASP A 116 13.58 4.15 12.00
C ASP A 116 13.24 2.91 12.84
N GLU A 117 12.62 3.09 14.02
CA GLU A 117 12.17 2.00 14.88
C GLU A 117 10.89 1.29 14.42
N THR A 118 10.12 1.90 13.50
CA THR A 118 8.86 1.34 13.01
C THR A 118 9.14 0.32 11.91
N GLN A 119 8.71 -0.91 12.15
CA GLN A 119 9.02 -2.01 11.23
C GLN A 119 7.97 -2.12 10.12
N ILE A 120 8.37 -1.84 8.88
CA ILE A 120 7.52 -2.07 7.71
C ILE A 120 7.70 -3.50 7.20
N HIS A 121 6.59 -4.22 7.09
CA HIS A 121 6.50 -5.54 6.45
C HIS A 121 5.77 -5.40 5.12
N THR A 122 6.09 -6.26 4.16
CA THR A 122 5.27 -6.41 2.96
C THR A 122 5.00 -7.87 2.69
N HIS A 123 3.74 -8.17 2.34
CA HIS A 123 3.34 -9.49 1.86
C HIS A 123 3.09 -9.43 0.36
N MET A 124 3.66 -10.36 -0.38
CA MET A 124 3.42 -10.53 -1.81
C MET A 124 3.07 -12.00 -2.09
N CYS A 125 1.94 -12.26 -2.74
CA CYS A 125 1.41 -13.60 -3.00
C CYS A 125 2.13 -14.34 -4.16
N TYR A 126 3.46 -14.37 -4.16
CA TYR A 126 4.25 -15.01 -5.23
C TYR A 126 5.17 -16.10 -4.73
N SER A 127 5.31 -17.13 -5.56
CA SER A 127 6.30 -18.20 -5.40
C SER A 127 7.51 -18.05 -6.32
N GLN A 128 7.43 -17.18 -7.34
CA GLN A 128 8.48 -16.99 -8.34
C GLN A 128 8.83 -15.50 -8.47
N PHE A 129 10.08 -15.17 -8.14
CA PHE A 129 10.60 -13.79 -8.13
C PHE A 129 11.62 -13.50 -9.25
N GLY A 130 12.04 -14.48 -10.04
CA GLY A 130 13.08 -14.28 -11.07
C GLY A 130 12.69 -13.40 -12.27
N GLN A 131 11.49 -12.79 -12.28
CA GLN A 131 10.96 -11.95 -13.36
C GLN A 131 10.52 -10.56 -12.85
N ILE A 132 10.77 -10.25 -11.58
CA ILE A 132 10.40 -9.02 -10.88
C ILE A 132 11.54 -8.55 -9.99
#